data_AF-A0A8I5UFD6-F1
#
_entry.id   AF-A0A8I5UFD6-F1
#
_cell.length_a   1.000
_cell.length_b   1.000
_cell.length_c   1.000
_cell.angle_alpha   90.00
_cell.angle_beta   90.00
_cell.angle_gamma   90.00
#
_symmetry.space_group_name_H-M   'P 1'
#
loop_
_entity.id
_entity.type
_entity.pdbx_description
1 polymer ?
#
loop_
_entity_poly.entity_id
_entity_poly.type
_entity_poly.pdbx_seq_one_letter_code
_entity_poly.pdbx_strand_id
1 'polypeptide(L)'
;TQLAGGNADMAKSKNHTTCNQSRKWHRNGIKKPRLFLRNMGFAKKCKKKGLKKMQANNAKAMSARAEAIKALIKPKEVKPKMPKGVSHNLSQFAYITHPKLGKRACARIAKGLRLCGPKAKAKDQTKAQAAAPASVSAQAPKDAQAPTRTSEYRSLSANMRTEGLV
;
A
#
# COMPACT_ATOMS: atom_id res chain seq x y z
N THR A 1 16.44 -25.58 -111.28
CA THR A 1 17.11 -24.32 -110.91
C THR A 1 16.27 -23.21 -111.53
N GLN A 2 15.57 -22.34 -110.83
CA GLN A 2 16.00 -21.48 -109.72
C GLN A 2 14.90 -21.36 -108.65
N LEU A 3 15.37 -21.21 -107.42
CA LEU A 3 14.59 -20.95 -106.22
C LEU A 3 13.87 -19.60 -106.34
N ALA A 4 12.55 -19.62 -106.18
CA ALA A 4 11.78 -18.42 -105.94
C ALA A 4 12.31 -17.75 -104.66
N GLY A 5 12.87 -16.55 -104.79
CA GLY A 5 13.32 -15.74 -103.68
C GLY A 5 12.13 -15.38 -102.79
N GLY A 6 12.00 -16.09 -101.68
CA GLY A 6 10.99 -15.81 -100.67
C GLY A 6 11.21 -14.42 -100.08
N ASN A 7 10.29 -13.51 -100.35
CA ASN A 7 10.16 -12.27 -99.59
C ASN A 7 9.65 -12.65 -98.19
N ALA A 8 10.59 -12.83 -97.25
CA ALA A 8 10.28 -13.05 -95.85
C ALA A 8 9.73 -11.75 -95.25
N ASP A 9 8.43 -11.55 -95.39
CA ASP A 9 7.71 -10.41 -94.82
C ASP A 9 7.63 -10.62 -93.30
N MET A 10 8.45 -9.88 -92.55
CA MET A 10 8.61 -10.10 -91.12
C MET A 10 7.42 -9.49 -90.36
N ALA A 11 6.58 -10.37 -89.80
CA ALA A 11 5.34 -9.98 -89.13
C ALA A 11 5.61 -9.07 -87.92
N LYS A 12 5.16 -7.81 -88.00
CA LYS A 12 5.26 -6.83 -86.91
C LYS A 12 4.12 -7.01 -85.90
N SER A 13 4.44 -7.00 -84.61
CA SER A 13 3.45 -7.10 -83.53
C SER A 13 3.38 -5.80 -82.70
N LYS A 14 2.30 -5.66 -81.91
CA LYS A 14 2.05 -4.49 -81.07
C LYS A 14 2.95 -4.52 -79.82
N ASN A 15 3.78 -3.50 -79.63
CA ASN A 15 4.79 -3.49 -78.57
C ASN A 15 4.28 -3.12 -77.17
N HIS A 16 3.19 -2.34 -77.03
CA HIS A 16 2.67 -1.92 -75.72
C HIS A 16 1.17 -1.58 -75.76
N THR A 17 0.42 -1.97 -74.71
CA THR A 17 -0.99 -1.56 -74.53
C THR A 17 -1.45 -1.57 -73.07
N THR A 18 -2.03 -0.47 -72.62
CA THR A 18 -2.80 -0.36 -71.37
C THR A 18 -4.30 -0.50 -71.64
N CYS A 19 -4.68 -0.83 -72.89
CA CYS A 19 -6.06 -1.08 -73.25
C CYS A 19 -6.63 -2.19 -72.36
N ASN A 20 -7.85 -1.99 -71.86
CA ASN A 20 -8.56 -2.90 -70.98
C ASN A 20 -7.95 -3.12 -69.57
N GLN A 21 -6.78 -2.54 -69.23
CA GLN A 21 -6.18 -2.74 -67.91
C GLN A 21 -6.99 -2.06 -66.80
N SER A 22 -7.42 -0.81 -67.00
CA SER A 22 -8.30 -0.10 -66.05
C SER A 22 -9.63 -0.84 -65.86
N ARG A 23 -10.26 -1.28 -66.96
CA ARG A 23 -11.48 -2.10 -66.90
C ARG A 23 -11.26 -3.35 -66.04
N LYS A 24 -10.12 -4.04 -66.16
CA LYS A 24 -9.75 -5.20 -65.32
C LYS A 24 -9.57 -4.82 -63.84
N TRP A 25 -8.89 -3.72 -63.52
CA TRP A 25 -8.70 -3.28 -62.12
C TRP A 25 -10.01 -2.88 -61.44
N HIS A 26 -10.93 -2.30 -62.20
CA HIS A 26 -12.24 -1.89 -61.69
C HIS A 26 -13.26 -3.04 -61.62
N ARG A 27 -13.04 -4.19 -62.28
CA ARG A 27 -13.94 -5.37 -62.16
C ARG A 27 -14.12 -5.81 -60.70
N ASN A 28 -13.05 -5.82 -59.92
CA ASN A 28 -13.09 -6.26 -58.51
C ASN A 28 -13.20 -5.08 -57.53
N GLY A 29 -13.25 -3.84 -58.04
CA GLY A 29 -13.17 -2.62 -57.28
C GLY A 29 -11.80 -2.45 -56.60
N ILE A 30 -11.17 -1.30 -56.79
CA ILE A 30 -9.88 -1.01 -56.17
C ILE A 30 -10.10 -0.83 -54.66
N LYS A 31 -9.69 -1.84 -53.87
CA LYS A 31 -9.91 -1.86 -52.42
C LYS A 31 -8.95 -0.88 -51.72
N LYS A 32 -9.52 0.02 -50.91
CA LYS A 32 -8.75 0.89 -50.01
C LYS A 32 -8.58 0.19 -48.64
N PRO A 33 -7.39 0.15 -48.04
CA PRO A 33 -7.19 -0.45 -46.72
C PRO A 33 -7.64 0.53 -45.63
N ARG A 34 -8.93 0.55 -45.24
CA ARG A 34 -9.41 1.51 -44.22
C ARG A 34 -10.61 1.01 -43.43
N LEU A 35 -10.37 0.44 -42.23
CA LEU A 35 -11.46 0.01 -41.34
C LEU A 35 -11.26 0.34 -39.85
N PHE A 36 -10.04 0.59 -39.37
CA PHE A 36 -9.78 0.76 -37.93
C PHE A 36 -10.29 2.10 -37.35
N LEU A 37 -9.91 3.23 -37.97
CA LEU A 37 -10.27 4.56 -37.44
C LEU A 37 -11.78 4.82 -37.44
N ARG A 38 -12.49 4.33 -38.46
CA ARG A 38 -13.94 4.50 -38.59
C ARG A 38 -14.68 3.71 -37.50
N ASN A 39 -14.30 2.46 -37.25
CA ASN A 39 -14.89 1.66 -36.16
C ASN A 39 -14.57 2.21 -34.77
N MET A 40 -13.33 2.65 -34.54
CA MET A 40 -12.91 3.26 -33.27
C MET A 40 -13.74 4.52 -32.94
N GLY A 41 -14.04 5.35 -33.95
CA GLY A 41 -14.89 6.53 -33.78
C GLY A 41 -16.31 6.17 -33.30
N PHE A 42 -16.93 5.15 -33.90
CA PHE A 42 -18.25 4.67 -33.47
C PHE A 42 -18.23 4.09 -32.05
N ALA A 43 -17.22 3.27 -31.72
CA ALA A 43 -17.08 2.71 -30.38
C ALA A 43 -16.97 3.82 -29.32
N LYS A 44 -16.19 4.88 -29.58
CA LYS A 44 -16.09 6.05 -28.69
C LYS A 44 -17.40 6.84 -28.58
N LYS A 45 -18.12 7.04 -29.69
CA LYS A 45 -19.44 7.72 -29.72
C LYS A 45 -20.51 6.95 -28.93
N CYS A 46 -20.48 5.62 -28.96
CA CYS A 46 -21.50 4.76 -28.36
C CYS A 46 -21.30 4.47 -26.85
N LYS A 47 -20.21 4.89 -26.22
CA LYS A 47 -19.90 4.61 -24.80
C LYS A 47 -20.99 5.07 -23.83
N LYS A 48 -21.75 6.13 -24.19
CA LYS A 48 -22.85 6.67 -23.39
C LYS A 48 -23.97 5.65 -23.15
N LYS A 49 -24.21 4.72 -24.09
CA LYS A 49 -25.28 3.71 -23.98
C LYS A 49 -25.09 2.73 -22.81
N GLY A 50 -23.83 2.48 -22.40
CA GLY A 50 -23.49 1.53 -21.34
C GLY A 50 -23.17 2.16 -19.99
N LEU A 51 -23.24 3.49 -19.87
CA LEU A 51 -22.69 4.21 -18.72
C LEU A 51 -23.35 3.82 -17.40
N LYS A 52 -24.69 3.73 -17.35
CA LYS A 52 -25.44 3.36 -16.14
C LYS A 52 -25.08 1.95 -15.63
N LYS A 53 -24.92 0.99 -16.55
CA LYS A 53 -24.52 -0.39 -16.22
C LYS A 53 -23.11 -0.44 -15.64
N MET A 54 -22.19 0.32 -16.23
CA MET A 54 -20.81 0.44 -15.75
C MET A 54 -20.74 1.10 -14.37
N GLN A 55 -21.51 2.17 -14.14
CA GLN A 55 -21.55 2.85 -12.84
C GLN A 55 -22.05 1.93 -11.73
N ALA A 56 -23.12 1.18 -11.98
CA ALA A 56 -23.66 0.22 -11.01
C ALA A 56 -22.65 -0.90 -10.69
N ASN A 57 -21.94 -1.42 -11.70
CA ASN A 57 -20.91 -2.44 -11.48
C ASN A 57 -19.73 -1.89 -10.67
N ASN A 58 -19.27 -0.68 -10.98
CA ASN A 58 -18.19 -0.02 -10.25
C ASN A 58 -18.57 0.24 -8.79
N ALA A 59 -19.80 0.68 -8.52
CA ALA A 59 -20.30 0.86 -7.16
C ALA A 59 -20.30 -0.46 -6.36
N LYS A 60 -20.76 -1.56 -6.97
CA LYS A 60 -20.72 -2.90 -6.37
C LYS A 60 -19.29 -3.39 -6.09
N ALA A 61 -18.36 -3.10 -7.00
CA ALA A 61 -16.96 -3.45 -6.81
C ALA A 61 -16.32 -2.66 -5.66
N MET A 62 -16.63 -1.36 -5.54
CA MET A 62 -16.14 -0.54 -4.43
C MET A 62 -16.74 -0.95 -3.08
N SER A 63 -18.04 -1.28 -3.03
CA SER A 63 -18.65 -1.76 -1.79
C SER A 63 -18.07 -3.10 -1.34
N ALA A 64 -17.82 -4.03 -2.26
CA ALA A 64 -17.15 -5.30 -1.95
C ALA A 64 -15.74 -5.09 -1.39
N ARG A 65 -14.97 -4.16 -1.97
CA ARG A 65 -13.64 -3.79 -1.46
C ARG A 65 -13.71 -3.16 -0.07
N ALA A 66 -14.68 -2.29 0.18
CA ALA A 66 -14.86 -1.67 1.49
C ALA A 66 -15.18 -2.72 2.58
N GLU A 67 -16.07 -3.67 2.29
CA GLU A 67 -16.38 -4.77 3.21
C GLU A 67 -15.18 -5.68 3.47
N ALA A 68 -14.37 -5.99 2.44
CA ALA A 68 -13.15 -6.78 2.60
C ALA A 68 -12.12 -6.08 3.51
N ILE A 69 -11.93 -4.76 3.33
CA ILE A 69 -11.04 -3.97 4.18
C ILE A 69 -11.58 -3.92 5.61
N LYS A 70 -12.89 -3.73 5.79
CA LYS A 70 -13.53 -3.73 7.10
C LYS A 70 -13.40 -5.08 7.82
N ALA A 71 -13.47 -6.19 7.09
CA ALA A 71 -13.23 -7.53 7.62
C ALA A 71 -11.76 -7.73 8.04
N LEU A 72 -10.81 -7.17 7.29
CA LEU A 72 -9.39 -7.19 7.66
C LEU A 72 -9.07 -6.31 8.88
N ILE A 73 -9.71 -5.14 8.99
CA ILE A 73 -9.55 -4.21 10.13
C ILE A 73 -10.24 -4.74 11.38
N LYS A 74 -11.26 -5.58 11.22
CA LYS A 74 -11.84 -6.39 12.29
C LYS A 74 -11.34 -7.83 12.18
N PRO A 75 -10.01 -8.11 12.27
CA PRO A 75 -9.54 -9.48 12.18
C PRO A 75 -10.05 -10.22 13.40
N LYS A 76 -11.11 -11.00 13.17
CA LYS A 76 -11.82 -11.78 14.16
C LYS A 76 -10.90 -12.92 14.59
N GLU A 77 -10.37 -12.84 15.81
CA GLU A 77 -10.07 -13.93 16.77
C GLU A 77 -9.47 -15.26 16.30
N VAL A 78 -8.94 -15.36 15.08
CA VAL A 78 -8.10 -16.49 14.69
C VAL A 78 -6.81 -16.32 15.45
N LYS A 79 -6.66 -17.04 16.56
CA LYS A 79 -5.43 -17.14 17.34
C LYS A 79 -4.26 -17.20 16.37
N PRO A 80 -3.43 -16.14 16.28
CA PRO A 80 -2.25 -16.23 15.45
C PRO A 80 -1.39 -17.31 16.09
N LYS A 81 -1.29 -18.47 15.43
CA LYS A 81 -0.28 -19.48 15.76
C LYS A 81 1.06 -18.89 15.35
N MET A 82 1.53 -17.92 16.12
CA MET A 82 2.84 -17.34 15.91
C MET A 82 3.87 -18.42 16.23
N PRO A 83 4.77 -18.76 15.30
CA PRO A 83 5.92 -19.58 15.64
C PRO A 83 6.72 -18.83 16.72
N LYS A 84 7.19 -19.56 17.73
CA LYS A 84 8.06 -19.00 18.79
C LYS A 84 9.35 -18.51 18.13
N GLY A 85 9.37 -17.24 17.74
CA GLY A 85 10.50 -16.57 17.10
C GLY A 85 11.55 -16.10 18.11
N VAL A 86 12.72 -15.75 17.58
CA VAL A 86 13.96 -15.32 18.27
C VAL A 86 13.76 -14.75 19.67
N SER A 87 14.60 -15.22 20.61
CA SER A 87 14.53 -14.83 22.01
C SER A 87 14.50 -13.31 22.17
N HIS A 88 13.52 -12.81 22.92
CA HIS A 88 13.30 -11.40 23.23
C HIS A 88 14.58 -10.64 23.62
N ASN A 89 15.53 -11.32 24.27
CA ASN A 89 16.82 -10.76 24.70
C ASN A 89 17.69 -10.27 23.53
N LEU A 90 17.78 -11.02 22.43
CA LEU A 90 18.60 -10.61 21.27
C LEU A 90 18.00 -9.39 20.58
N SER A 91 16.67 -9.34 20.46
CA SER A 91 15.93 -8.17 19.95
C SER A 91 16.11 -6.94 20.84
N GLN A 92 16.10 -7.14 22.16
CA GLN A 92 16.35 -6.08 23.15
C GLN A 92 17.77 -5.51 23.00
N PHE A 93 18.79 -6.36 22.85
CA PHE A 93 20.16 -5.90 22.62
C PHE A 93 20.30 -5.12 21.31
N ALA A 94 19.73 -5.62 20.22
CA ALA A 94 19.73 -4.92 18.93
C ALA A 94 19.06 -3.53 19.02
N TYR A 95 17.98 -3.39 19.80
CA TYR A 95 17.33 -2.10 20.04
C TYR A 95 18.21 -1.15 20.87
N ILE A 96 18.89 -1.66 21.91
CA ILE A 96 19.77 -0.87 22.77
C ILE A 96 20.99 -0.36 21.98
N THR A 97 21.61 -1.19 21.15
CA THR A 97 22.76 -0.79 20.33
C THR A 97 22.37 0.10 19.15
N HIS A 98 21.09 0.20 18.80
CA HIS A 98 20.66 0.96 17.64
C HIS A 98 20.83 2.49 17.84
N PRO A 99 21.59 3.18 16.98
CA PRO A 99 22.04 4.55 17.22
C PRO A 99 20.91 5.59 17.26
N LYS A 100 19.75 5.35 16.62
CA LYS A 100 18.59 6.27 16.67
C LYS A 100 17.55 5.89 17.72
N LEU A 101 17.35 4.60 17.92
CA LEU A 101 16.25 4.08 18.74
C LEU A 101 16.69 3.84 20.20
N GLY A 102 17.93 3.39 20.39
CA GLY A 102 18.51 3.05 21.70
C GLY A 102 19.02 4.23 22.52
N LYS A 103 19.03 5.47 22.00
CA LYS A 103 19.61 6.65 22.68
C LYS A 103 19.11 6.82 24.12
N ARG A 104 17.79 6.70 24.32
CA ARG A 104 17.17 6.84 25.65
C ARG A 104 17.45 5.65 26.56
N ALA A 105 17.59 4.45 26.00
CA ALA A 105 17.94 3.25 26.76
C ALA A 105 19.39 3.34 27.26
N CYS A 106 20.34 3.64 26.37
CA CYS A 106 21.75 3.83 26.72
C CYS A 106 21.94 4.95 27.74
N ALA A 107 21.25 6.09 27.57
CA ALA A 107 21.32 7.18 28.54
C ALA A 107 20.81 6.77 29.93
N ARG A 108 19.78 5.93 30.03
CA ARG A 108 19.28 5.41 31.31
C ARG A 108 20.24 4.41 31.94
N ILE A 109 20.84 3.52 31.16
CA ILE A 109 21.86 2.57 31.64
C ILE A 109 23.06 3.35 32.17
N ALA A 110 23.57 4.32 31.42
CA ALA A 110 24.67 5.18 31.86
C ALA A 110 24.34 5.96 33.15
N LYS A 111 23.10 6.44 33.28
CA LYS A 111 22.61 7.08 34.51
C LYS A 111 22.56 6.11 35.68
N GLY A 112 21.98 4.92 35.52
CA GLY A 112 21.91 3.90 36.58
C GLY A 112 23.27 3.43 37.05
N LEU A 113 24.24 3.32 36.13
CA LEU A 113 25.63 3.02 36.46
C LEU A 113 26.31 4.14 37.27
N ARG A 114 26.00 5.41 36.98
CA ARG A 114 26.52 6.57 37.72
C ARG A 114 25.79 6.83 39.05
N LEU A 115 24.50 6.53 39.11
CA LEU A 115 23.62 6.71 40.26
C LEU A 115 23.65 5.50 41.21
N CYS A 116 24.80 4.81 41.31
CA CYS A 116 25.05 3.85 42.37
C CYS A 116 25.17 4.60 43.70
N GLY A 117 24.02 5.00 44.27
CA GLY A 117 23.94 5.62 45.57
C GLY A 117 23.88 4.55 46.65
N PRO A 118 24.80 4.54 47.64
CA PRO A 118 24.63 3.71 48.82
C PRO A 118 23.33 4.14 49.52
N LYS A 119 22.39 3.19 49.69
CA LYS A 119 21.27 3.37 50.59
C LYS A 119 21.83 3.42 52.01
N ALA A 120 22.08 4.62 52.53
CA ALA A 120 22.58 4.82 53.89
C ALA A 120 21.69 4.03 54.87
N LYS A 121 22.28 3.01 55.50
CA LYS A 121 21.70 2.33 56.65
C LYS A 121 22.18 3.09 57.87
N ALA A 122 21.42 4.09 58.32
CA ALA A 122 21.59 4.62 59.66
C ALA A 122 21.11 3.53 60.64
N LYS A 123 22.06 2.78 61.20
CA LYS A 123 21.91 2.05 62.45
C LYS A 123 22.32 3.02 63.55
N ASP A 124 21.36 3.70 64.16
CA ASP A 124 21.57 4.26 65.49
C ASP A 124 20.75 3.43 66.48
N GLN A 125 21.46 2.47 67.09
CA GLN A 125 21.16 2.08 68.46
C GLN A 125 21.64 3.23 69.35
N THR A 126 20.73 4.00 69.92
CA THR A 126 20.98 4.66 71.20
C THR A 126 19.74 4.53 72.06
N LYS A 127 19.94 3.76 73.12
CA LYS A 127 19.03 3.48 74.22
C LYS A 127 19.02 4.69 75.15
N ALA A 128 17.84 5.25 75.41
CA ALA A 128 17.54 5.94 76.66
C ALA A 128 16.09 5.61 77.02
N GLN A 129 15.91 4.82 78.09
CA GLN A 129 14.63 4.53 78.71
C GLN A 129 14.19 5.73 79.55
N ALA A 130 12.92 6.12 79.44
CA ALA A 130 12.15 6.66 80.55
C ALA A 130 10.65 6.41 80.32
N ALA A 131 10.10 5.51 81.13
CA ALA A 131 8.71 5.31 81.56
C ALA A 131 7.54 5.26 80.54
N ALA A 132 6.78 4.15 80.63
CA ALA A 132 5.41 3.97 80.15
C ALA A 132 4.57 3.41 81.33
N PRO A 133 3.23 3.15 81.24
CA PRO A 133 2.28 3.36 80.13
C PRO A 133 0.87 3.88 80.54
N ALA A 134 -0.03 4.06 79.57
CA ALA A 134 -1.41 3.52 79.51
C ALA A 134 -2.52 4.50 79.04
N SER A 135 -3.17 4.14 77.91
CA SER A 135 -4.58 4.30 77.49
C SER A 135 -4.63 4.43 75.95
N VAL A 136 -4.77 3.34 75.17
CA VAL A 136 -5.97 2.57 74.79
C VAL A 136 -7.08 3.40 74.14
N SER A 137 -7.17 3.33 72.80
CA SER A 137 -8.39 3.14 71.97
C SER A 137 -7.94 3.06 70.49
N ALA A 138 -7.89 1.90 69.83
CA ALA A 138 -8.97 1.11 69.22
C ALA A 138 -9.54 1.69 67.91
N GLN A 139 -8.97 1.30 66.75
CA GLN A 139 -9.72 0.73 65.61
C GLN A 139 -8.79 0.26 64.47
N ALA A 140 -9.18 -0.85 63.84
CA ALA A 140 -8.66 -1.46 62.61
C ALA A 140 -9.89 -1.92 61.77
N PRO A 141 -9.78 -2.49 60.56
CA PRO A 141 -8.91 -2.21 59.39
C PRO A 141 -9.69 -2.17 58.04
N LYS A 142 -8.94 -1.97 56.93
CA LYS A 142 -9.22 -2.30 55.50
C LYS A 142 -10.09 -1.33 54.69
N ASP A 143 -9.53 -0.83 53.57
CA ASP A 143 -9.94 -1.28 52.24
C ASP A 143 -8.97 -0.84 51.12
N ALA A 144 -8.94 -1.66 50.08
CA ALA A 144 -8.09 -1.57 48.91
C ALA A 144 -8.73 -0.73 47.81
N GLN A 145 -7.98 0.18 47.16
CA GLN A 145 -8.20 0.47 45.74
C GLN A 145 -7.00 1.16 45.07
N ALA A 146 -6.59 0.59 43.93
CA ALA A 146 -5.53 1.07 43.06
C ALA A 146 -5.92 2.35 42.29
N PRO A 147 -4.95 3.16 41.84
CA PRO A 147 -5.19 4.46 41.23
C PRO A 147 -5.66 4.36 39.77
N THR A 148 -6.79 5.02 39.49
CA THR A 148 -7.29 5.33 38.15
C THR A 148 -6.33 6.28 37.43
N ARG A 149 -5.79 5.87 36.28
CA ARG A 149 -5.12 6.79 35.34
C ARG A 149 -6.07 7.17 34.21
N THR A 150 -6.46 8.43 34.21
CA THR A 150 -7.04 9.17 33.10
C THR A 150 -6.07 9.17 31.92
N SER A 151 -6.56 8.79 30.74
CA SER A 151 -5.83 8.92 29.48
C SER A 151 -6.50 10.01 28.64
N GLU A 152 -5.82 11.14 28.50
CA GLU A 152 -6.19 12.21 27.59
C GLU A 152 -5.82 11.79 26.16
N TYR A 153 -6.82 11.45 25.35
CA TYR A 153 -6.66 11.38 23.89
C TYR A 153 -6.74 12.80 23.34
N ARG A 154 -5.58 13.39 23.03
CA ARG A 154 -5.47 14.64 22.28
C ARG A 154 -5.71 14.37 20.80
N SER A 155 -6.93 14.64 20.36
CA SER A 155 -7.31 14.72 18.95
C SER A 155 -6.37 15.66 18.17
N LEU A 156 -5.70 15.14 17.15
CA LEU A 156 -5.03 15.93 16.11
C LEU A 156 -5.74 15.66 14.79
N SER A 157 -6.85 16.36 14.60
CA SER A 157 -7.53 16.51 13.32
C SER A 157 -6.99 17.74 12.57
N ALA A 158 -7.02 17.63 11.24
CA ALA A 158 -6.81 18.66 10.22
C ALA A 158 -5.37 19.11 9.94
N ASN A 159 -4.88 18.76 8.74
CA ASN A 159 -4.18 19.68 7.82
C ASN A 159 -3.96 18.98 6.46
N MET A 160 -4.93 19.10 5.54
CA MET A 160 -4.70 18.93 4.10
C MET A 160 -4.86 20.30 3.45
N ARG A 161 -3.73 21.01 3.29
CA ARG A 161 -3.64 22.19 2.42
C ARG A 161 -3.42 21.70 1.00
N THR A 162 -4.37 22.00 0.13
CA THR A 162 -4.26 21.99 -1.33
C THR A 162 -3.77 23.37 -1.75
N GLU A 163 -2.53 23.53 -2.18
CA GLU A 163 -2.12 24.66 -3.03
C GLU A 163 -0.86 24.24 -3.81
N GLY A 164 -0.91 24.36 -5.13
CA GLY A 164 0.21 24.01 -6.01
C GLY A 164 -0.20 23.78 -7.46
N LEU A 165 -0.94 24.71 -8.06
CA LEU A 165 -1.07 24.80 -9.52
C LEU A 165 -1.13 26.28 -9.93
N VAL A 166 0.04 26.82 -10.24
CA VAL A 166 0.27 27.89 -11.24
C VAL A 166 1.54 27.51 -11.99
#